data_AF-A0A7S2MWG1-F1
#
_entry.id   AF-A0A7S2MWG1-F1
#
_cell.length_a   1.000
_cell.length_b   1.000
_cell.length_c   1.000
_cell.angle_alpha   90.00
_cell.angle_beta   90.00
_cell.angle_gamma   90.00
#
_symmetry.space_group_name_H-M   'P 1'
#
loop_
_entity.id
_entity.type
_entity.pdbx_description
1 polymer ?
#
loop_
_entity_poly.entity_id
_entity_poly.type
_entity_poly.pdbx_seq_one_letter_code
_entity_poly.pdbx_strand_id
1 'polypeptide(L)'
;APYMATGLNPYDVRIKCDKPPLCYDMSNDVAYLNDPEVQKQLGVDMKFESCNLIVNKAFTLDFMKNYHMLIPSMLAAGIEVLVYAGDQDFICNWLGNEKWVQALDWPHKADFDASG
;
A
#
# COMPACT_ATOMS: atom_id res chain seq x y z
N ALA A 1 3.91 11.52 -13.64
CA ALA A 1 2.46 11.30 -13.84
C ALA A 1 1.71 12.61 -13.62
N PRO A 2 0.61 12.89 -14.35
CA PRO A 2 -0.10 14.17 -14.28
C PRO A 2 -0.55 14.58 -12.87
N TYR A 3 -1.04 13.64 -12.05
CA TYR A 3 -1.44 13.93 -10.67
C TYR A 3 -0.27 14.42 -9.80
N MET A 4 0.87 13.74 -9.84
CA MET A 4 2.07 14.15 -9.08
C MET A 4 2.56 15.55 -9.48
N ALA A 5 2.35 15.97 -10.73
CA ALA A 5 2.73 17.31 -11.19
C ALA A 5 1.89 18.43 -10.57
N THR A 6 0.74 18.12 -9.96
CA THR A 6 -0.10 19.10 -9.23
C THR A 6 0.46 19.45 -7.84
N GLY A 7 1.45 18.70 -7.36
CA GLY A 7 2.00 18.81 -6.00
C GLY A 7 1.06 18.34 -4.90
N LEU A 8 -0.08 17.70 -5.24
CA LEU A 8 -0.95 17.05 -4.25
C LEU A 8 -0.31 15.77 -3.71
N ASN A 9 -0.66 15.42 -2.48
CA ASN A 9 -0.17 14.21 -1.84
C ASN A 9 -0.85 12.97 -2.48
N PRO A 10 -0.10 12.01 -3.04
CA PRO A 10 -0.67 10.80 -3.64
C PRO A 10 -1.38 9.88 -2.63
N TYR A 11 -1.12 10.07 -1.33
CA TYR A 11 -1.71 9.29 -0.23
C TYR A 11 -2.92 9.98 0.42
N ASP A 12 -3.14 11.28 0.15
CA ASP A 12 -4.29 12.04 0.64
C ASP A 12 -4.58 13.22 -0.28
N VAL A 13 -5.64 13.11 -1.08
CA VAL A 13 -6.01 14.09 -2.10
C VAL A 13 -6.39 15.46 -1.57
N ARG A 14 -6.61 15.58 -0.25
CA ARG A 14 -7.04 16.83 0.39
C ARG A 14 -5.87 17.76 0.68
N ILE A 15 -4.63 17.26 0.64
CA ILE A 15 -3.44 18.00 1.08
C ILE A 15 -2.33 18.05 0.01
N LYS A 16 -1.39 18.97 0.20
CA LYS A 16 -0.18 19.06 -0.62
C LYS A 16 0.89 18.09 -0.12
N CYS A 17 1.78 17.69 -1.03
CA CYS A 17 2.94 16.88 -0.70
C CYS A 17 4.05 17.79 -0.13
N ASP A 18 3.97 18.09 1.16
CA ASP A 18 4.87 19.06 1.80
C ASP A 18 6.25 18.46 2.15
N LYS A 19 6.35 17.14 2.25
CA LYS A 19 7.56 16.41 2.70
C LYS A 19 7.92 15.25 1.74
N PRO A 20 8.41 15.53 0.52
CA PRO A 20 8.84 14.47 -0.39
C PRO A 20 10.01 13.65 0.22
N PRO A 21 10.18 12.36 -0.16
CA PRO A 21 9.45 11.66 -1.21
C PRO A 21 8.13 11.00 -0.76
N LEU A 22 7.91 10.82 0.55
CA LEU A 22 6.74 10.13 1.10
C LEU A 22 5.57 11.07 1.45
N CYS A 23 5.73 12.37 1.21
CA CYS A 23 4.75 13.42 1.47
C CYS A 23 4.32 13.61 2.93
N TYR A 24 4.92 12.86 3.86
CA TYR A 24 4.77 12.98 5.31
C TYR A 24 6.12 13.10 5.99
N ASP A 25 6.13 13.69 7.18
CA ASP A 25 7.33 13.82 8.01
C ASP A 25 7.62 12.52 8.75
N MET A 26 8.62 11.78 8.27
CA MET A 26 9.09 10.53 8.87
C MET A 26 10.33 10.73 9.77
N SER A 27 10.72 11.97 10.06
CA SER A 27 11.97 12.27 10.75
C SER A 27 12.02 11.69 12.17
N ASN A 28 10.89 11.71 12.89
CA ASN A 28 10.80 11.15 14.23
C ASN A 28 11.01 9.64 14.25
N ASP A 29 10.39 8.91 13.31
CA ASP A 29 10.54 7.46 13.21
C ASP A 29 11.99 7.08 12.88
N VAL A 30 12.59 7.80 11.92
CA VAL A 30 13.99 7.60 11.54
C VAL A 30 14.93 7.93 12.69
N ALA A 31 14.69 9.01 13.44
CA ALA A 31 15.51 9.38 14.58
C ALA A 31 15.42 8.33 15.70
N TYR A 32 14.20 7.91 16.05
CA TYR A 32 13.96 6.91 17.09
C TYR A 32 14.60 5.57 16.76
N LEU A 33 14.43 5.07 15.54
CA LEU A 33 14.98 3.77 15.13
C LEU A 33 16.50 3.79 14.87
N ASN A 34 17.12 4.97 14.84
CA ASN A 34 18.57 5.15 14.82
C ASN A 34 19.14 5.57 16.19
N ASP A 35 18.32 5.65 17.25
CA ASP A 35 18.82 5.87 18.60
C ASP A 35 19.65 4.65 19.05
N PRO A 36 20.90 4.81 19.51
CA PRO A 36 21.76 3.70 19.89
C PRO A 36 21.18 2.81 21.00
N GLU A 37 20.44 3.39 21.95
CA GLU A 37 19.83 2.61 23.03
C GLU A 37 18.65 1.79 22.50
N VAL A 38 17.85 2.36 21.58
CA VAL A 38 16.79 1.61 20.88
C VAL A 38 17.38 0.48 20.05
N GLN A 39 18.44 0.73 19.28
CA GLN A 39 19.09 -0.30 18.47
C GLN A 39 19.70 -1.42 19.33
N LYS A 40 20.32 -1.06 20.45
CA LYS A 40 20.84 -2.01 21.43
C LYS A 40 19.73 -2.90 22.01
N GLN A 41 18.58 -2.33 22.35
CA GLN A 41 17.43 -3.09 22.85
C GLN A 41 16.83 -4.02 21.80
N LEU A 42 16.82 -3.61 20.54
CA LEU A 42 16.39 -4.43 19.40
C LEU A 42 17.44 -5.46 18.94
N GLY A 43 18.69 -5.32 19.39
CA GLY A 43 19.79 -6.21 19.00
C GLY A 43 20.26 -6.01 17.55
N VAL A 44 20.18 -4.78 17.03
CA VAL A 44 20.58 -4.44 15.66
C VAL A 44 21.76 -3.46 15.66
N ASP A 45 22.58 -3.52 14.61
CA ASP A 45 23.70 -2.59 14.39
C ASP A 45 23.72 -2.18 12.90
N MET A 46 22.68 -1.43 12.52
CA MET A 46 22.55 -0.93 11.16
C MET A 46 21.79 0.38 11.12
N LYS A 47 22.10 1.24 10.15
CA LYS A 47 21.35 2.47 9.92
C LYS A 47 19.95 2.12 9.39
N PHE A 48 18.93 2.57 10.10
CA PHE A 48 17.55 2.48 9.66
C PHE A 48 17.23 3.58 8.63
N GLU A 49 16.53 3.18 7.57
CA GLU A 49 15.92 4.07 6.57
C GLU A 49 14.50 3.59 6.27
N SER A 50 13.55 4.50 6.09
CA SER A 50 12.13 4.14 5.91
C SER A 50 11.86 3.34 4.64
N CYS A 51 12.64 3.54 3.57
CA CYS A 51 12.49 2.85 2.29
C CYS A 51 13.86 2.64 1.62
N ASN A 52 14.09 1.44 1.08
CA ASN A 52 15.26 1.15 0.26
C ASN A 52 14.91 1.30 -1.24
N LEU A 53 15.40 2.37 -1.87
CA LEU A 53 15.10 2.67 -3.28
C LEU A 53 15.78 1.72 -4.28
N ILE A 54 16.86 1.03 -3.88
CA ILE A 54 17.50 0.02 -4.73
C ILE A 54 16.58 -1.19 -4.85
N VAL A 55 16.04 -1.66 -3.73
CA VAL A 55 15.05 -2.75 -3.70
C VAL A 55 13.79 -2.33 -4.45
N ASN A 56 13.26 -1.13 -4.21
CA ASN A 56 12.10 -0.63 -4.95
C ASN A 56 12.31 -0.67 -6.48
N LYS A 57 13.46 -0.21 -6.95
CA LYS A 57 13.79 -0.24 -8.38
C LYS A 57 13.94 -1.67 -8.92
N ALA A 58 14.47 -2.60 -8.13
CA ALA A 58 14.61 -4.00 -8.54
C ALA A 58 13.24 -4.67 -8.82
N PHE A 59 12.17 -4.22 -8.14
CA PHE A 59 10.81 -4.74 -8.31
C PHE A 59 10.02 -4.10 -9.47
N THR A 60 10.65 -3.31 -10.34
CA THR A 60 9.95 -2.61 -11.45
C THR A 60 9.15 -3.58 -12.35
N LEU A 61 9.69 -4.77 -12.65
CA LEU A 61 9.01 -5.76 -13.49
C LEU A 61 7.95 -6.58 -12.74
N ASP A 62 7.90 -6.46 -11.41
CA ASP A 62 6.96 -7.18 -10.57
C ASP A 62 5.59 -6.48 -10.52
N PHE A 63 5.59 -5.15 -10.68
CA PHE A 63 4.44 -4.28 -10.45
C PHE A 63 3.19 -4.63 -11.26
N MET A 64 3.34 -5.10 -12.51
CA MET A 64 2.22 -5.35 -13.42
C MET A 64 1.78 -6.82 -13.50
N LYS A 65 2.23 -7.67 -12.57
CA LYS A 65 1.82 -9.09 -12.55
C LYS A 65 0.40 -9.25 -11.99
N ASN A 66 -0.32 -10.25 -12.49
CA ASN A 66 -1.72 -10.51 -12.13
C ASN A 66 -1.86 -11.29 -10.80
N TYR A 67 -1.43 -10.69 -9.69
CA TYR A 67 -1.48 -11.33 -8.38
C TYR A 67 -2.89 -11.54 -7.82
N HIS A 68 -3.86 -10.72 -8.24
CA HIS A 68 -5.26 -10.88 -7.85
C HIS A 68 -5.84 -12.26 -8.20
N MET A 69 -5.27 -12.95 -9.19
CA MET A 69 -5.69 -14.30 -9.59
C MET A 69 -5.37 -15.38 -8.54
N LEU A 70 -4.59 -15.05 -7.50
CA LEU A 70 -4.34 -15.94 -6.36
C LEU A 70 -5.49 -15.93 -5.35
N ILE A 71 -6.33 -14.90 -5.35
CA ILE A 71 -7.39 -14.70 -4.35
C ILE A 71 -8.54 -15.73 -4.51
N PRO A 72 -9.04 -16.06 -5.72
CA PRO A 72 -10.16 -16.99 -5.86
C PRO A 72 -9.91 -18.37 -5.24
N SER A 73 -8.69 -18.91 -5.35
CA SER A 73 -8.35 -20.20 -4.73
C SER A 73 -8.28 -20.12 -3.20
N MET A 74 -7.87 -18.98 -2.66
CA MET A 74 -7.89 -18.72 -1.20
C MET A 74 -9.33 -18.65 -0.69
N LEU A 75 -10.21 -17.92 -1.37
CA LEU A 75 -11.63 -17.83 -1.03
C LEU A 75 -12.31 -19.20 -1.11
N ALA A 76 -12.02 -19.98 -2.16
CA ALA A 76 -12.55 -21.34 -2.31
C ALA A 76 -12.06 -22.31 -1.21
N ALA A 77 -10.90 -22.03 -0.60
CA ALA A 77 -10.38 -22.77 0.54
C ALA A 77 -10.98 -22.31 1.89
N GLY A 78 -11.93 -21.38 1.88
CA GLY A 78 -12.58 -20.86 3.08
C GLY A 78 -11.75 -19.81 3.83
N ILE A 79 -10.75 -19.20 3.19
CA ILE A 79 -10.00 -18.09 3.77
C ILE A 79 -10.84 -16.82 3.64
N GLU A 80 -11.13 -16.18 4.77
CA GLU A 80 -11.82 -14.89 4.80
C GLU A 80 -10.87 -13.75 4.40
N VAL A 81 -11.34 -12.87 3.51
CA VAL A 81 -10.55 -11.75 2.97
C VAL A 81 -11.32 -10.45 3.17
N LEU A 82 -10.63 -9.44 3.73
CA LEU A 82 -11.12 -8.07 3.85
C LEU A 82 -10.30 -7.16 2.93
N VAL A 83 -10.97 -6.53 1.95
CA VAL A 83 -10.39 -5.44 1.16
C VAL A 83 -10.97 -4.13 1.67
N TYR A 84 -10.13 -3.27 2.24
CA TYR A 84 -10.53 -1.95 2.75
C TYR A 84 -9.68 -0.86 2.10
N ALA A 85 -10.27 0.30 1.86
CA ALA A 85 -9.58 1.44 1.25
C ALA A 85 -10.10 2.75 1.84
N GLY A 86 -9.19 3.70 2.08
CA GLY A 86 -9.56 5.06 2.47
C GLY A 86 -10.11 5.85 1.28
N ASP A 87 -11.13 6.67 1.50
CA ASP A 87 -11.81 7.41 0.44
C ASP A 87 -11.02 8.63 -0.09
N GLN A 88 -9.93 9.00 0.60
CA GLN A 88 -9.06 10.14 0.25
C GLN A 88 -7.74 9.73 -0.40
N ASP A 89 -7.44 8.44 -0.56
CA ASP A 89 -6.21 7.99 -1.19
C ASP A 89 -6.31 8.07 -2.72
N PHE A 90 -5.27 8.59 -3.39
CA PHE A 90 -5.21 8.60 -4.86
C PHE A 90 -4.53 7.35 -5.39
N ILE A 91 -3.37 6.98 -4.83
CA ILE A 91 -2.47 5.99 -5.42
C ILE A 91 -3.06 4.58 -5.41
N CYS A 92 -3.77 4.21 -4.33
CA CYS A 92 -4.50 2.96 -4.16
C CYS A 92 -5.97 3.23 -3.82
N ASN A 93 -6.59 4.12 -4.60
CA ASN A 93 -7.93 4.64 -4.35
C ASN A 93 -9.03 3.56 -4.18
N TRP A 94 -10.08 3.94 -3.43
CA TRP A 94 -11.22 3.07 -3.15
C TRP A 94 -12.02 2.68 -4.40
N LEU A 95 -12.15 3.56 -5.39
CA LEU A 95 -12.87 3.29 -6.65
C LEU A 95 -12.20 2.16 -7.45
N GLY A 96 -10.87 2.16 -7.51
CA GLY A 96 -10.09 1.11 -8.15
C GLY A 96 -10.22 -0.21 -7.40
N ASN A 97 -10.15 -0.15 -6.07
CA ASN A 97 -10.31 -1.33 -5.22
C ASN A 97 -11.69 -1.97 -5.35
N GLU A 98 -12.75 -1.18 -5.24
CA GLU A 98 -14.13 -1.61 -5.42
C GLU A 98 -14.32 -2.30 -6.77
N LYS A 99 -13.85 -1.68 -7.86
CA LYS A 99 -14.02 -2.23 -9.21
C LYS A 99 -13.33 -3.57 -9.43
N TRP A 100 -12.11 -3.76 -8.95
CA TRP A 100 -11.43 -5.05 -9.16
C TRP A 100 -12.03 -6.14 -8.27
N VAL A 101 -12.48 -5.82 -7.06
CA VAL A 101 -13.17 -6.76 -6.18
C VAL A 101 -14.50 -7.19 -6.79
N GLN A 102 -15.30 -6.24 -7.27
CA GLN A 102 -16.56 -6.51 -7.98
C GLN A 102 -16.35 -7.28 -9.29
N ALA A 103 -15.19 -7.15 -9.93
CA ALA A 103 -14.87 -7.88 -11.16
C ALA A 103 -14.23 -9.26 -10.91
N LEU A 104 -13.81 -9.55 -9.67
CA LEU A 104 -13.13 -10.80 -9.35
C LEU A 104 -14.09 -11.98 -9.52
N ASP A 105 -13.66 -12.98 -10.28
CA ASP A 105 -14.45 -14.20 -10.48
C ASP A 105 -14.09 -15.25 -9.42
N TRP A 106 -15.09 -15.69 -8.66
CA TRP A 106 -14.96 -16.67 -7.58
C TRP A 106 -16.32 -17.29 -7.21
N PRO A 107 -16.36 -18.45 -6.51
CA PRO A 107 -17.59 -19.23 -6.35
C PRO A 107 -18.81 -18.50 -5.76
N HIS A 108 -18.63 -17.57 -4.83
CA HIS A 108 -19.73 -16.82 -4.22
C HIS A 108 -19.83 -15.37 -4.70
N LYS A 109 -19.30 -15.08 -5.90
CA LYS A 109 -19.39 -13.74 -6.50
C LYS A 109 -20.84 -13.24 -6.57
N ALA A 110 -21.79 -14.08 -6.97
CA ALA A 110 -23.20 -13.70 -7.07
C ALA A 110 -23.81 -13.29 -5.71
N ASP A 111 -23.47 -14.01 -4.64
CA ASP A 111 -23.93 -13.69 -3.28
C ASP A 111 -23.32 -12.36 -2.79
N PHE A 112 -22.05 -12.14 -3.12
CA PHE A 112 -21.34 -10.89 -2.84
C PHE A 112 -21.97 -9.69 -3.57
N ASP A 113 -22.22 -9.83 -4.87
CA ASP A 113 -22.83 -8.77 -5.69
C ASP A 113 -24.26 -8.43 -5.23
N ALA A 114 -25.01 -9.42 -4.70
CA ALA A 114 -26.37 -9.22 -4.22
C ALA A 114 -26.46 -8.56 -2.82
N SER A 115 -25.32 -8.43 -2.13
CA SER A 115 -25.26 -7.89 -0.76
C SER A 115 -24.94 -6.40 -0.69
N GLY A 116 -24.70 -5.74 -1.83
CA GLY A 116 -24.46 -4.30 -1.98
C GLY A 116 -25.66 -3.56 -2.58
#